data_AF-A0A6P1HNC3-F1
#
_entry.id   AF-A0A6P1HNC3-F1
#
_cell.length_a   1.000
_cell.length_b   1.000
_cell.length_c   1.000
_cell.angle_alpha   90.00
_cell.angle_beta   90.00
_cell.angle_gamma   90.00
#
_symmetry.space_group_name_H-M   'P 1'
#
loop_
_entity.id
_entity.type
_entity.pdbx_description
1 polymer ?
#
loop_
_entity_poly.entity_id
_entity_poly.type
_entity_poly.pdbx_seq_one_letter_code
_entity_poly.pdbx_strand_id
1 'polypeptide(L)' 'MEFQLQSREGAYPCEVTIDDDNGRYMIRKADTSGEVFNSPLELYQWIQDHWKANDFKDGEHYNEVMGELEDYLANA' A
#
# COMPACT_ATOMS: atom_id res chain seq x y z
N MET A 1 -9.46 4.67 3.03
CA MET A 1 -9.13 4.25 1.65
C MET A 1 -8.62 2.82 1.69
N GLU A 2 -8.98 2.00 0.71
CA GLU A 2 -8.46 0.63 0.60
C GLU A 2 -8.07 0.37 -0.85
N PHE A 3 -6.85 -0.13 -1.06
CA PHE A 3 -6.28 -0.39 -2.37
C PHE A 3 -5.87 -1.85 -2.47
N GLN A 4 -5.98 -2.43 -3.67
CA GLN A 4 -5.62 -3.81 -3.93
C GLN A 4 -4.65 -3.89 -5.10
N LEU A 5 -3.44 -4.35 -4.83
CA LEU A 5 -2.33 -4.44 -5.79
C LEU A 5 -2.01 -5.91 -6.09
N GLN A 6 -2.17 -6.33 -7.34
CA GLN A 6 -1.90 -7.72 -7.70
C GLN A 6 -0.41 -7.95 -7.98
N SER A 7 0.26 -8.66 -7.07
CA SER A 7 1.66 -9.07 -7.27
C SER A 7 1.80 -10.08 -8.41
N ARG A 8 2.98 -10.10 -9.05
CA ARG A 8 3.31 -11.09 -10.09
C ARG A 8 3.60 -12.47 -9.52
N GLU A 9 4.26 -12.51 -8.38
CA GLU A 9 4.82 -13.74 -7.80
C GLU A 9 3.91 -14.37 -6.72
N GLY A 10 2.93 -13.63 -6.23
CA GLY A 10 2.05 -14.08 -5.16
C GLY A 10 0.69 -14.61 -5.63
N ALA A 11 0.18 -15.61 -4.92
CA ALA A 11 -1.17 -16.14 -5.15
C ALA A 11 -2.28 -15.18 -4.69
N TYR A 12 -1.95 -14.25 -3.78
CA TYR A 12 -2.89 -13.30 -3.18
C TYR A 12 -2.56 -11.86 -3.60
N PRO A 13 -3.58 -10.99 -3.77
CA PRO A 13 -3.36 -9.56 -3.93
C PRO A 13 -2.78 -8.95 -2.65
N CYS A 14 -1.89 -7.98 -2.80
CA CYS A 14 -1.49 -7.12 -1.72
C CYS A 14 -2.62 -6.11 -1.44
N GLU A 15 -2.90 -5.83 -0.19
CA GLU A 15 -3.97 -4.92 0.22
C GLU A 15 -3.37 -3.79 1.04
N VAL A 16 -3.77 -2.55 0.77
CA VAL A 16 -3.33 -1.37 1.53
C VAL A 16 -4.57 -0.71 2.09
N THR A 17 -4.74 -0.71 3.40
CA THR A 17 -5.88 -0.11 4.08
C THR A 17 -5.41 1.09 4.89
N ILE A 18 -6.08 2.21 4.69
CA ILE A 18 -5.86 3.50 5.34
C ILE A 18 -7.20 3.90 5.97
N ASP A 19 -7.32 3.75 7.27
CA ASP A 19 -8.53 4.09 7.99
C ASP A 19 -8.19 5.19 9.00
N ASP A 20 -8.35 6.45 8.57
CA ASP A 20 -8.05 7.62 9.39
C ASP A 20 -9.02 7.74 10.58
N ASP A 21 -10.28 7.37 10.37
CA ASP A 21 -11.34 7.41 11.40
C ASP A 21 -10.99 6.54 12.62
N ASN A 22 -10.35 5.39 12.41
CA ASN A 22 -9.85 4.51 13.47
C ASN A 22 -8.33 4.61 13.68
N GLY A 23 -7.63 5.47 12.94
CA GLY A 23 -6.16 5.58 12.95
C GLY A 23 -5.44 4.27 12.60
N ARG A 24 -6.02 3.45 11.72
CA ARG A 24 -5.46 2.15 11.32
C ARG A 24 -4.90 2.20 9.92
N TYR A 25 -3.60 1.98 9.83
CA TYR A 25 -2.87 1.89 8.58
C TYR A 25 -2.31 0.48 8.48
N MET A 26 -2.76 -0.32 7.53
CA MET A 26 -2.31 -1.70 7.42
C MET A 26 -2.02 -2.09 5.99
N ILE A 27 -0.98 -2.91 5.82
CA ILE A 27 -0.60 -3.52 4.57
C ILE A 27 -0.73 -5.02 4.72
N ARG A 28 -1.35 -5.66 3.74
CA ARG A 28 -1.32 -7.10 3.57
C ARG A 28 -0.46 -7.45 2.36
N LYS A 29 0.54 -8.28 2.56
CA LYS A 29 1.40 -8.81 1.49
C LYS A 29 0.76 -10.06 0.88
N ALA A 30 1.21 -10.39 -0.33
CA ALA A 30 0.80 -11.60 -1.03
C ALA A 30 1.18 -12.93 -0.33
N ASP A 31 2.13 -12.87 0.61
CA ASP A 31 2.57 -14.00 1.44
C ASP A 31 1.67 -14.23 2.67
N THR A 32 0.48 -13.64 2.73
CA THR A 32 -0.44 -13.65 3.90
C THR A 32 0.05 -12.88 5.13
N SER A 33 1.32 -12.52 5.17
CA SER A 33 1.91 -11.60 6.14
C SER A 33 1.32 -10.20 6.01
N GLY A 34 1.05 -9.52 7.12
CA GLY A 34 0.58 -8.12 7.14
C GLY A 34 1.36 -7.27 8.14
N GLU A 35 1.46 -5.97 7.87
CA GLU A 35 2.08 -4.99 8.75
C GLU A 35 1.10 -3.87 9.07
N VAL A 36 1.16 -3.37 10.30
CA VAL A 36 0.31 -2.30 10.80
C VAL A 36 1.22 -1.13 11.19
N PHE A 37 0.82 0.06 10.78
CA PHE A 37 1.54 1.31 10.97
C PHE A 37 0.70 2.26 11.82
N ASN A 38 1.36 3.17 12.52
CA ASN A 38 0.69 4.18 13.34
C ASN A 38 0.37 5.44 12.53
N SER A 39 1.05 5.64 11.40
CA SER A 39 0.90 6.84 10.57
C SER A 39 0.84 6.47 9.08
N PRO A 40 0.13 7.27 8.25
CA PRO A 40 0.09 7.04 6.80
C PRO A 40 1.47 7.25 6.15
N LEU A 41 2.31 8.11 6.75
CA LEU A 41 3.67 8.36 6.29
C LEU A 41 4.55 7.13 6.44
N GLU A 42 4.47 6.43 7.58
CA GLU A 42 5.21 5.19 7.83
C GLU A 42 4.79 4.10 6.83
N LEU A 43 3.49 3.99 6.56
CA LEU A 43 2.93 3.08 5.57
C LEU A 43 3.48 3.39 4.17
N TYR A 44 3.46 4.65 3.75
CA TYR A 44 3.98 5.08 2.44
C TYR A 44 5.47 4.77 2.29
N GLN A 45 6.28 5.12 3.29
CA GLN A 45 7.72 4.84 3.27
C GLN A 45 8.00 3.34 3.20
N TRP A 46 7.25 2.54 3.94
CA TRP A 46 7.38 1.08 3.89
C TRP A 46 7.05 0.55 2.48
N ILE A 47 5.96 1.02 1.86
CA ILE A 47 5.59 0.61 0.50
C ILE A 47 6.71 0.96 -0.48
N GLN A 48 7.32 2.13 -0.34
CA GLN A 48 8.37 2.60 -1.23
C GLN A 48 9.68 1.83 -1.07
N ASP A 49 10.00 1.37 0.14
CA ASP A 49 11.21 0.59 0.44
C ASP A 49 11.05 -0.89 0.05
N HIS A 50 9.87 -1.47 0.33
CA HIS A 50 9.62 -2.89 0.15
C HIS A 50 9.00 -3.27 -1.20
N TRP A 51 8.22 -2.39 -1.82
CA TRP A 51 7.53 -2.68 -3.07
C TRP A 51 8.05 -1.82 -4.21
N LYS A 52 8.12 -2.38 -5.41
CA LYS A 52 8.41 -1.63 -6.64
C LYS A 52 7.32 -1.91 -7.66
N ALA A 53 7.11 -0.97 -8.56
CA ALA A 53 6.12 -1.11 -9.63
C ALA A 53 6.32 -2.38 -10.48
N ASN A 54 7.55 -2.90 -10.56
CA ASN A 54 7.87 -4.11 -11.33
C ASN A 54 7.45 -5.43 -10.63
N ASP A 55 7.26 -5.41 -9.31
CA ASP A 55 6.78 -6.56 -8.52
C ASP A 55 5.30 -6.85 -8.77
N PHE A 56 4.56 -5.87 -9.31
CA PHE A 56 3.15 -5.98 -9.63
C PHE A 56 2.91 -6.33 -11.10
N LYS A 57 1.77 -6.96 -11.36
CA LYS A 57 1.29 -7.18 -12.73
C LYS A 57 0.96 -5.85 -13.38
N ASP A 58 0.37 -4.96 -12.59
CA ASP A 58 -0.09 -3.65 -12.98
C ASP A 58 0.75 -2.58 -12.28
N GLY A 59 1.89 -2.24 -12.90
CA GLY A 59 2.79 -1.23 -12.38
C GLY A 59 2.19 0.17 -12.44
N GLU A 60 1.26 0.43 -13.37
CA GLU A 60 0.53 1.69 -13.45
C GLU A 60 -0.36 1.87 -12.21
N HIS A 61 -1.13 0.83 -11.86
CA HIS A 61 -1.95 0.83 -10.65
C HIS A 61 -1.14 1.08 -9.36
N TYR A 62 0.07 0.53 -9.26
CA TYR A 62 0.98 0.84 -8.14
C TYR A 62 1.33 2.33 -8.08
N ASN A 63 1.63 2.96 -9.22
CA ASN A 63 1.95 4.39 -9.27
C ASN A 63 0.72 5.25 -8.95
N GLU A 64 -0.48 4.85 -9.36
CA GLU A 64 -1.73 5.52 -8.97
C GLU A 64 -1.92 5.50 -7.45
N VAL A 65 -1.77 4.32 -6.81
CA VAL A 65 -1.88 4.18 -5.35
C VAL A 65 -0.84 5.04 -4.63
N MET A 66 0.41 5.05 -5.10
CA MET A 66 1.45 5.90 -4.53
C MET A 66 1.15 7.38 -4.71
N GLY A 67 0.56 7.78 -5.84
CA GLY A 67 0.11 9.15 -6.10
C GLY A 67 -1.03 9.57 -5.18
N GLU A 68 -2.05 8.72 -4.98
CA GLU A 68 -3.14 8.99 -4.05
C GLU A 68 -2.65 9.06 -2.60
N LEU A 69 -1.71 8.19 -2.22
CA LEU A 69 -1.05 8.24 -0.91
C LEU A 69 -0.27 9.54 -0.70
N GLU A 70 0.48 9.98 -1.71
CA GLU A 70 1.26 11.21 -1.66
C GLU A 70 0.36 12.44 -1.60
N ASP A 71 -0.70 12.49 -2.41
CA ASP A 71 -1.70 13.57 -2.36
C ASP A 71 -2.41 13.59 -1.00
N TYR A 72 -2.79 12.41 -0.48
CA TYR A 72 -3.35 12.30 0.85
C TYR A 72 -2.38 12.83 1.92
N LEU A 73 -1.10 12.45 1.88
CA LEU A 73 -0.08 12.94 2.82
C LEU A 73 0.18 14.44 2.70
N ALA A 74 0.03 15.02 1.50
CA ALA A 74 0.19 16.44 1.28
C ALA A 74 -1.02 17.26 1.78
N ASN A 75 -2.19 16.63 1.89
CA ASN A 75 -3.46 17.28 2.26
C ASN A 75 -4.03 16.83 3.63
N ALA A 76 -3.41 15.86 4.31
CA ALA A 76 -3.76 15.38 5.65
C ALA A 76 -3.11 16.22 6.76
#